data_AF-A0A3C1GFX8-F1
#
_entry.id   AF-A0A3C1GFX8-F1
#
_cell.length_a   1.000
_cell.length_b   1.000
_cell.length_c   1.000
_cell.angle_alpha   90.00
_cell.angle_beta   90.00
_cell.angle_gamma   90.00
#
_symmetry.space_group_name_H-M   'P 1'
#
loop_
_entity.id
_entity.type
_entity.pdbx_description
1 polymer ?
#
loop_
_entity_poly.entity_id
_entity_poly.type
_entity_poly.pdbx_seq_one_letter_code
_entity_poly.pdbx_strand_id
1 'polypeptide(L)'
;MLLKCSKCGVKNYLDPYPFWDFKGKTKCAGCDTIYALETDGGHLVGKVRAVSGKPTDPDVLLPGFADTSEFEPILGEGKTRPAPRARPDVYGKPKPVTRNLRGRLVSGRPLKPDELIGSRVRFIVEGKEP
;
A
#
# COMPACT_ATOMS: atom_id res chain seq x y z
N MET A 1 7.13 -12.87 -4.09
CA MET A 1 8.15 -12.81 -5.14
C MET A 1 9.36 -12.03 -4.66
N LEU A 2 10.57 -12.55 -4.90
CA LEU A 2 11.80 -11.95 -4.41
C LEU A 2 12.84 -11.86 -5.55
N LEU A 3 13.36 -10.66 -5.78
CA LEU A 3 14.47 -10.40 -6.67
C LEU A 3 15.73 -10.08 -5.86
N LYS A 4 16.66 -11.03 -5.79
CA LYS A 4 18.00 -10.78 -5.22
C LYS A 4 18.89 -10.14 -6.28
N CYS A 5 19.39 -8.94 -6.00
CA CYS A 5 20.26 -8.23 -6.91
C CYS A 5 21.62 -8.91 -7.02
N SER A 6 22.04 -9.25 -8.23
CA SER A 6 23.34 -9.85 -8.52
C SER A 6 24.54 -8.89 -8.34
N LYS A 7 24.32 -7.57 -8.28
CA LYS A 7 25.39 -6.58 -8.13
C LYS A 7 25.68 -6.20 -6.69
N CYS A 8 24.64 -5.92 -5.89
CA CYS A 8 24.79 -5.43 -4.52
C CYS A 8 24.18 -6.35 -3.44
N GLY A 9 23.64 -7.51 -3.82
CA GLY A 9 23.08 -8.49 -2.88
C GLY A 9 21.72 -8.13 -2.27
N VAL A 10 21.27 -6.88 -2.41
CA VAL A 10 19.98 -6.38 -1.91
C VAL A 10 18.83 -7.25 -2.39
N LYS A 11 17.93 -7.55 -1.46
CA LYS A 11 16.71 -8.32 -1.66
C LYS A 11 15.59 -7.33 -1.96
N ASN A 12 15.00 -7.42 -3.15
CA ASN A 12 13.90 -6.58 -3.59
C ASN A 12 12.61 -7.40 -3.57
N TYR A 13 11.69 -7.04 -2.69
CA TYR A 13 10.39 -7.70 -2.57
C TYR A 13 9.43 -7.09 -3.56
N LEU A 14 8.99 -7.90 -4.51
CA LEU A 14 8.06 -7.50 -5.56
C LEU A 14 6.64 -7.69 -5.03
N ASP A 15 5.89 -6.59 -4.98
CA ASP A 15 4.52 -6.53 -4.47
C ASP A 15 3.60 -7.40 -5.34
N PRO A 16 2.79 -8.31 -4.77
CA PRO A 16 1.85 -9.12 -5.55
C PRO A 16 0.95 -8.28 -6.45
N TYR A 17 0.51 -7.09 -6.01
CA TYR A 17 -0.49 -6.33 -6.77
C TYR A 17 -0.06 -6.01 -8.21
N PRO A 18 1.11 -5.40 -8.46
CA PRO A 18 1.54 -5.15 -9.83
C PRO A 18 2.45 -6.24 -10.42
N PHE A 19 2.91 -7.22 -9.63
CA PHE A 19 3.84 -8.26 -10.11
C PHE A 19 3.21 -9.66 -10.19
N TRP A 20 1.90 -9.86 -9.96
CA TRP A 20 1.29 -11.19 -10.03
C TRP A 20 1.43 -11.83 -11.42
N ASP A 21 1.00 -11.11 -12.46
CA ASP A 21 1.14 -11.47 -13.87
C ASP A 21 1.83 -10.31 -14.60
N PHE A 22 3.16 -10.21 -14.50
CA PHE A 22 3.92 -9.05 -14.94
C PHE A 22 4.98 -9.42 -15.96
N LYS A 23 5.10 -8.61 -17.02
CA LYS A 23 6.20 -8.71 -17.98
C LYS A 23 6.76 -7.33 -18.24
N GLY A 24 7.95 -7.05 -17.73
CA GLY A 24 8.51 -5.71 -17.82
C GLY A 24 9.82 -5.55 -17.08
N LYS A 25 10.11 -4.30 -16.73
CA LYS A 25 11.34 -3.92 -16.03
C LYS A 25 11.07 -3.49 -14.60
N THR A 26 12.00 -3.80 -13.72
CA THR A 26 12.06 -3.27 -12.36
C THR A 26 13.48 -2.84 -12.04
N LYS A 27 13.68 -1.98 -11.04
CA LYS A 27 15.01 -1.59 -10.57
C LYS A 27 15.31 -2.09 -9.17
N CYS A 28 16.59 -2.34 -8.90
CA CYS A 28 17.07 -2.60 -7.56
C CYS A 28 17.06 -1.32 -6.72
N ALA A 29 16.46 -1.37 -5.52
CA ALA A 29 16.42 -0.24 -4.60
C ALA A 29 17.83 0.17 -4.09
N GLY A 30 18.77 -0.76 -4.01
CA GLY A 30 20.13 -0.48 -3.52
C GLY A 30 21.02 0.24 -4.54
N CYS A 31 21.21 -0.36 -5.72
CA CYS A 31 22.18 0.11 -6.72
C CYS A 31 21.57 0.58 -8.04
N ASP A 32 20.23 0.72 -8.10
CA ASP A 32 19.49 1.20 -9.27
C ASP A 32 19.68 0.38 -10.56
N THR A 33 20.27 -0.83 -10.47
CA THR A 33 20.37 -1.75 -11.61
C THR A 33 18.99 -2.21 -12.05
N ILE A 34 18.75 -2.16 -13.37
CA ILE A 34 17.47 -2.52 -13.98
C ILE A 34 17.49 -3.99 -14.37
N TYR A 35 16.39 -4.67 -14.06
CA TYR A 35 16.16 -6.06 -14.37
C TYR A 35 14.90 -6.19 -15.21
N ALA A 36 14.98 -6.95 -16.31
CA ALA A 36 13.82 -7.45 -17.02
C ALA A 36 13.42 -8.80 -16.44
N LEU A 37 12.13 -8.95 -16.12
CA LEU A 37 11.57 -10.19 -15.59
C LEU A 37 10.13 -10.38 -16.04
N GLU A 38 9.72 -11.64 -16.01
CA GLU A 38 8.37 -12.08 -16.29
C GLU A 38 7.87 -12.90 -15.09
N THR A 39 6.63 -12.70 -14.69
CA THR A 39 5.94 -13.44 -13.64
C THR A 39 4.57 -13.88 -14.11
N ASP A 40 4.18 -15.08 -13.69
CA ASP A 40 2.88 -15.71 -13.98
C ASP A 40 2.40 -16.38 -12.68
N GLY A 41 1.22 -15.98 -12.19
CA GLY A 41 0.69 -16.47 -10.92
C GLY A 41 1.62 -16.20 -9.73
N GLY A 42 2.40 -15.12 -9.76
CA GLY A 42 3.37 -14.78 -8.73
C GLY A 42 4.66 -15.62 -8.73
N HIS A 43 4.88 -16.44 -9.76
CA HIS A 43 6.13 -17.17 -9.97
C HIS A 43 6.97 -16.50 -11.06
N LEU A 44 8.29 -16.43 -10.87
CA LEU A 44 9.20 -15.95 -11.91
C LEU A 44 9.23 -16.95 -13.07
N VAL A 45 8.91 -16.47 -14.27
CA VAL A 45 8.95 -17.22 -15.52
C VAL A 45 10.22 -16.86 -16.25
N GLY A 46 11.05 -17.87 -16.53
CA GLY A 46 12.32 -17.68 -17.23
C GLY A 46 13.43 -17.07 -16.36
N LYS A 47 14.45 -16.53 -17.03
CA LYS A 47 15.64 -15.95 -16.35
C LYS A 47 15.51 -14.45 -16.23
N VAL A 48 15.67 -13.95 -15.01
CA VAL A 48 15.84 -12.52 -14.75
C VAL A 48 17.18 -12.06 -15.34
N ARG A 49 17.17 -10.95 -16.09
CA ARG A 49 18.37 -10.41 -16.75
C ARG A 49 18.55 -8.95 -16.40
N ALA A 50 19.78 -8.56 -16.09
CA ALA A 50 20.13 -7.15 -16.01
C ALA A 50 20.07 -6.56 -17.42
N VAL A 51 19.42 -5.40 -17.56
CA VAL A 51 19.23 -4.71 -18.84
C VAL A 51 19.69 -3.26 -18.73
N SER A 52 20.02 -2.67 -19.88
CA SER A 52 20.25 -1.23 -19.97
C SER A 52 18.93 -0.46 -19.90
N GLY A 53 18.99 0.77 -19.39
CA GLY A 53 17.85 1.68 -19.24
C GLY A 53 18.16 2.73 -18.17
N LYS A 54 17.26 3.69 -17.98
CA LYS A 54 17.38 4.64 -16.88
C LYS A 54 16.42 4.24 -15.75
N PRO A 55 16.86 4.29 -14.49
CA PRO A 55 16.02 4.00 -13.32
C PRO A 55 14.76 4.89 -13.20
N THR A 56 14.74 5.99 -13.94
CA THR A 56 13.66 6.99 -13.99
C THR A 56 12.68 6.78 -15.15
N ASP A 57 12.90 5.77 -15.99
CA ASP A 57 12.00 5.51 -17.11
C ASP A 57 10.62 5.06 -16.59
N PRO A 58 9.51 5.56 -17.16
CA PRO A 58 8.16 5.32 -16.64
C PRO A 58 7.71 3.86 -16.76
N ASP A 59 8.38 3.05 -17.58
CA ASP A 59 8.16 1.61 -17.73
C ASP A 59 8.86 0.77 -16.64
N VAL A 60 9.71 1.39 -15.81
CA VAL A 60 10.44 0.71 -14.73
C VAL A 60 9.64 0.76 -13.44
N LEU A 61 9.03 -0.37 -13.09
CA LEU A 61 8.24 -0.49 -11.88
C LEU A 61 9.13 -0.69 -10.64
N LEU A 62 8.88 0.06 -9.57
CA LEU A 62 9.65 -0.05 -8.34
C LEU A 62 9.24 -1.29 -7.52
N PRO A 63 10.16 -1.87 -6.71
CA PRO A 63 9.81 -2.92 -5.76
C PRO A 63 8.92 -2.35 -4.64
N GLY A 64 8.09 -3.20 -4.02
CA GLY A 64 7.23 -2.77 -2.90
C GLY A 64 8.01 -2.52 -1.61
N PHE A 65 9.07 -3.29 -1.40
CA PHE A 65 9.95 -3.19 -0.25
C PHE A 65 11.35 -3.70 -0.63
N ALA A 66 12.39 -3.31 0.11
CA ALA A 66 13.74 -3.83 -0.08
C ALA A 66 14.53 -3.81 1.23
N ASP A 67 15.37 -4.81 1.44
CA ASP A 67 16.31 -4.89 2.56
C ASP A 67 17.71 -5.33 2.10
N THR A 68 18.70 -5.00 2.93
CA THR A 68 20.09 -5.44 2.75
C THR A 68 20.23 -6.95 3.03
N SER A 69 21.43 -7.51 2.82
CA SER A 69 21.68 -8.91 3.15
C SER A 69 21.52 -9.17 4.65
N GLU A 70 21.77 -8.13 5.45
CA GLU A 70 21.69 -8.03 6.89
C GLU A 70 20.27 -7.70 7.41
N PHE A 71 19.27 -7.65 6.52
CA PHE A 71 17.86 -7.38 6.83
C PHE A 71 17.57 -5.95 7.31
N GLU A 72 18.41 -4.99 6.94
CA GLU A 72 18.14 -3.57 7.18
C GLU A 72 17.26 -2.99 6.06
N PRO A 73 16.16 -2.29 6.38
CA PRO A 73 15.26 -1.75 5.37
C PRO A 73 15.90 -0.61 4.58
N ILE A 74 15.73 -0.63 3.26
CA ILE A 74 16.12 0.47 2.38
C ILE A 74 14.98 1.49 2.33
N LEU A 75 15.23 2.66 2.90
CA LEU A 75 14.29 3.78 2.95
C LEU A 75 14.76 4.90 2.01
N GLY A 76 13.82 5.60 1.38
CA GLY A 76 14.11 6.76 0.53
C GLY A 76 13.14 6.93 -0.63
N GLU A 77 12.98 8.17 -1.08
CA GLU A 77 12.14 8.48 -2.24
C GLU A 77 12.69 7.82 -3.52
N GLY A 78 11.79 7.25 -4.32
CA GLY A 78 12.16 6.59 -5.58
C GLY A 78 12.96 5.30 -5.44
N LYS A 79 13.14 4.75 -4.23
CA LYS A 79 13.79 3.45 -4.01
C LYS A 79 12.79 2.29 -4.03
N THR A 80 11.67 2.46 -3.35
CA THR A 80 10.54 1.51 -3.32
C THR A 80 9.25 2.24 -3.72
N ARG A 81 8.23 1.48 -4.12
CA ARG A 81 6.89 2.05 -4.36
C ARG A 81 6.39 2.66 -3.06
N PRO A 82 5.66 3.78 -3.13
CA PRO A 82 4.91 4.24 -1.97
C PRO A 82 3.99 3.09 -1.54
N ALA A 83 4.08 2.71 -0.26
CA ALA A 83 3.23 1.66 0.29
C ALA A 83 1.77 1.97 -0.09
N PRO A 84 0.98 0.97 -0.55
CA PRO A 84 -0.43 1.17 -0.78
C PRO A 84 -1.07 1.62 0.54
N ARG A 85 -1.25 2.94 0.67
CA ARG A 85 -1.90 3.50 1.84
C ARG A 85 -3.38 3.16 1.67
N ALA A 86 -3.98 2.52 2.68
CA ALA A 86 -5.42 2.63 2.87
C ALA A 86 -5.76 4.12 2.73
N ARG A 87 -6.79 4.44 1.93
CA ARG A 87 -6.94 5.81 1.43
C ARG A 87 -6.75 6.82 2.57
N PRO A 88 -5.93 7.87 2.38
CA PRO A 88 -5.57 8.77 3.48
C PRO A 88 -6.80 9.46 4.11
N ASP A 89 -7.92 9.54 3.40
CA ASP A 89 -9.23 10.01 3.91
C ASP A 89 -9.93 9.03 4.87
N VAL A 90 -9.58 7.74 4.82
CA VAL A 90 -10.23 6.64 5.56
C VAL A 90 -9.40 6.15 6.74
N TYR A 91 -8.19 6.65 6.93
CA TYR A 91 -7.30 6.21 8.02
C TYR A 91 -7.88 6.60 9.39
N GLY A 92 -8.53 5.64 10.06
CA GLY A 92 -9.11 5.79 11.40
C GLY A 92 -10.26 6.82 11.52
N LYS A 93 -10.71 7.41 10.41
CA LYS A 93 -11.81 8.38 10.39
C LYS A 93 -13.10 7.68 9.99
N PRO A 94 -14.12 7.64 10.86
CA PRO A 94 -15.40 7.07 10.50
C PRO A 94 -16.03 7.89 9.36
N LYS A 95 -16.55 7.22 8.33
CA LYS A 95 -17.14 7.86 7.15
C LYS A 95 -18.23 8.85 7.57
N PRO A 96 -18.34 10.04 6.93
CA PRO A 96 -19.40 10.99 7.24
C PRO A 96 -20.77 10.38 6.96
N VAL A 97 -21.71 10.57 7.90
CA VAL A 97 -23.04 9.93 7.87
C VAL A 97 -24.16 10.93 7.78
N THR A 98 -25.13 10.57 6.96
CA THR A 98 -26.38 11.27 6.72
C THR A 98 -27.57 10.50 7.32
N ARG A 99 -28.51 11.25 7.92
CA ARG A 99 -29.86 10.76 8.21
C ARG A 99 -30.70 10.87 6.94
N ASN A 100 -31.67 9.99 6.74
CA ASN A 100 -32.67 10.20 5.69
C ASN A 100 -33.68 11.29 6.13
N LEU A 101 -34.49 11.75 5.18
CA LEU A 101 -35.52 12.79 5.41
C LEU A 101 -36.55 12.43 6.51
N ARG A 102 -36.62 11.15 6.90
CA ARG A 102 -37.53 10.60 7.92
C ARG A 102 -36.84 10.34 9.26
N GLY A 103 -35.64 10.88 9.47
CA GLY A 103 -34.91 10.80 10.74
C GLY A 103 -34.25 9.45 11.05
N ARG A 104 -34.43 8.41 10.20
CA ARG A 104 -33.85 7.09 10.45
C ARG A 104 -32.34 7.11 10.18
N LEU A 105 -31.58 6.50 11.10
CA LEU A 105 -30.15 6.26 10.96
C LEU A 105 -29.91 5.24 9.83
N VAL A 106 -29.27 5.68 8.74
CA VAL A 106 -28.92 4.81 7.60
C VAL A 106 -27.49 4.25 7.72
N SER A 107 -26.64 4.86 8.55
CA SER A 107 -25.25 4.45 8.83
C SER A 107 -24.74 5.17 10.11
N GLY A 108 -23.56 4.84 10.66
CA GLY A 108 -23.01 5.42 11.92
C GLY A 108 -21.86 6.43 11.73
N ARG A 109 -22.00 7.66 12.26
CA ARG A 109 -20.93 8.70 12.33
C ARG A 109 -20.31 8.80 13.72
N PRO A 110 -19.12 9.43 13.87
CA PRO A 110 -18.68 9.88 15.17
C PRO A 110 -19.72 10.84 15.75
N LEU A 111 -20.06 10.64 17.01
CA LEU A 111 -20.95 11.52 17.75
C LEU A 111 -20.20 12.78 18.15
N LYS A 112 -20.89 13.92 18.11
CA LYS A 112 -20.33 15.17 18.64
C LYS A 112 -20.42 15.17 20.17
N PRO A 113 -19.58 15.94 20.89
CA PRO A 113 -19.61 15.99 22.35
C PRO A 113 -20.98 16.37 22.95
N ASP A 114 -21.75 17.21 22.26
CA ASP A 114 -23.11 17.60 22.63
C ASP A 114 -24.14 16.46 22.50
N GLU A 115 -23.83 15.41 21.73
CA GLU A 115 -24.66 14.22 21.56
C GLU A 115 -24.32 13.12 22.58
N LEU A 116 -23.40 13.40 23.51
CA LEU A 116 -22.94 12.47 24.54
C LEU A 116 -23.35 12.93 25.94
N ILE A 117 -23.60 11.95 26.81
CA ILE A 117 -23.62 12.11 28.27
C ILE A 117 -22.53 11.18 28.80
N GLY A 118 -21.39 11.75 29.20
CA GLY A 118 -20.18 10.98 29.48
C GLY A 118 -19.68 10.25 28.24
N SER A 119 -19.48 8.93 28.32
CA SER A 119 -19.08 8.07 27.19
C SER A 119 -20.27 7.44 26.43
N ARG A 120 -21.51 7.78 26.80
CA ARG A 120 -22.73 7.17 26.24
C ARG A 120 -23.51 8.16 25.39
N VAL A 121 -24.23 7.64 24.39
CA VAL A 121 -25.03 8.46 23.47
C VAL A 121 -26.28 8.99 24.19
N ARG A 122 -26.53 10.29 24.10
CA ARG A 122 -27.58 10.99 24.85
C ARG A 122 -28.97 10.36 24.67
N PHE A 123 -29.38 10.05 23.44
CA PHE A 123 -30.70 9.46 23.19
C PHE A 123 -30.88 8.06 23.81
N ILE A 124 -29.80 7.28 23.91
CA ILE A 124 -29.81 5.96 24.59
C ILE A 124 -29.93 6.14 26.10
N VAL A 125 -29.25 7.14 26.67
CA VAL A 125 -29.29 7.43 28.11
C VAL A 125 -30.65 8.01 28.52
N GLU A 126 -31.24 8.85 27.67
CA GLU A 126 -32.53 9.51 27.94
C GLU A 126 -33.74 8.62 27.61
N GLY A 127 -33.53 7.43 27.04
CA GLY A 127 -34.61 6.49 26.69
C GLY A 127 -35.58 7.03 25.65
N LYS A 128 -35.13 8.02 24.85
CA LYS A 128 -35.92 8.65 23.79
C LYS A 128 -35.39 8.14 22.45
N GLU A 129 -36.29 7.76 21.55
CA GLU A 129 -35.88 7.53 20.16
C GLU A 129 -35.27 8.83 19.59
N PRO A 130 -34.19 8.73 18.79
CA PRO A 130 -33.41 9.87 18.30
C PRO A 130 -34.07 10.74 17.23
#